data_AF-A0A3V4SQ36-F1
#
_entry.id   AF-A0A3V4SQ36-F1
#
_cell.length_a   1.000
_cell.length_b   1.000
_cell.length_c   1.000
_cell.angle_alpha   90.00
_cell.angle_beta   90.00
_cell.angle_gamma   90.00
#
_symmetry.space_group_name_H-M   'P 1'
#
loop_
_entity.id
_entity.type
_entity.pdbx_description
1 polymer ?
#
loop_
_entity_poly.entity_id
_entity_poly.type
_entity_poly.pdbx_seq_one_letter_code
_entity_poly.pdbx_strand_id
1 'polypeptide(L)'
;MTTNNHPAHGPVSVARLYQIRDHLQHDTQYSNGGNRAYILADMLNVIDEVLASRNAEPVFFIEVDGDDWIQAGRIPGSTFDFNNLPDGVNKLWASPQPAAVVPDEKPMPEASKMHAIDAVAAIAEVKGWNACRTAMLKAAPKQENI
;
A
#
# COMPACT_ATOMS: atom_id res chain seq x y z
N MET A 1 -0.62 21.13 31.17
CA MET A 1 -0.55 21.59 29.77
C MET A 1 0.05 20.46 28.97
N THR A 2 -0.75 19.78 28.16
CA THR A 2 -0.30 18.68 27.30
C THR A 2 0.43 19.31 26.11
N THR A 3 1.74 19.13 26.03
CA THR A 3 2.54 19.62 24.90
C THR A 3 2.20 18.77 23.67
N ASN A 4 1.49 19.38 22.75
CA ASN A 4 1.18 18.86 21.43
C ASN A 4 2.49 18.81 20.63
N ASN A 5 3.19 17.68 20.68
CA ASN A 5 4.39 17.35 19.91
C ASN A 5 4.11 17.18 18.40
N HIS A 6 3.18 17.95 17.83
CA HIS A 6 2.92 17.90 16.39
C HIS A 6 4.08 18.59 15.67
N PRO A 7 4.86 17.90 14.82
CA PRO A 7 5.82 18.57 13.96
C PRO A 7 4.98 19.34 12.95
N ALA A 8 4.76 20.63 13.17
CA ALA A 8 3.88 21.43 12.32
C ALA A 8 4.45 21.63 10.90
N HIS A 9 5.73 21.31 10.67
CA HIS A 9 6.45 21.69 9.45
C HIS A 9 7.43 20.63 8.89
N GLY A 10 7.29 19.35 9.25
CA GLY A 10 8.19 18.28 8.79
C GLY A 10 7.48 17.07 8.19
N PRO A 11 8.16 16.24 7.39
CA PRO A 11 7.61 14.98 6.91
C PRO A 11 7.14 14.10 8.07
N VAL A 12 5.97 13.47 7.92
CA VAL A 12 5.43 12.54 8.94
C VAL A 12 6.40 11.36 9.11
N SER A 13 6.76 10.99 10.33
CA SER A 13 7.65 9.86 10.59
C SER A 13 6.96 8.52 10.32
N VAL A 14 7.74 7.46 10.03
CA VAL A 14 7.20 6.10 9.81
C VAL A 14 6.39 5.61 11.02
N ALA A 15 6.90 5.81 12.24
CA ALA A 15 6.17 5.48 13.46
C ALA A 15 4.82 6.21 13.56
N ARG A 16 4.78 7.48 13.14
CA ARG A 16 3.54 8.26 13.14
C ARG A 16 2.58 7.80 12.03
N LEU A 17 3.08 7.36 10.88
CA LEU A 17 2.25 6.76 9.83
C LEU A 17 1.54 5.50 10.34
N TYR A 18 2.24 4.60 11.05
CA TYR A 18 1.60 3.43 11.68
C TYR A 18 0.53 3.83 12.69
N GLN A 19 0.76 4.86 13.52
CA GLN A 19 -0.25 5.35 14.46
C GLN A 19 -1.49 5.91 13.75
N ILE A 20 -1.29 6.66 12.65
CA ILE A 20 -2.40 7.21 11.86
C ILE A 20 -3.18 6.08 11.19
N ARG A 21 -2.49 5.08 10.62
CA ARG A 21 -3.08 3.88 10.02
C ARG A 21 -4.00 3.16 11.01
N ASP A 22 -3.49 2.86 12.21
CA ASP A 22 -4.26 2.16 13.25
C ASP A 22 -5.51 2.93 13.66
N HIS A 23 -5.39 4.25 13.82
CA HIS A 23 -6.52 5.11 14.14
C HIS A 23 -7.60 5.11 13.04
N LEU A 24 -7.21 5.23 11.77
CA LEU A 24 -8.14 5.19 10.64
C LEU A 24 -8.77 3.80 10.45
N GLN A 25 -8.04 2.74 10.75
CA GLN A 25 -8.54 1.37 10.69
C GLN A 25 -9.57 1.10 11.79
N HIS A 26 -9.40 1.68 12.98
CA HIS A 26 -10.42 1.65 14.02
C HIS A 26 -11.69 2.40 13.59
N ASP A 27 -11.53 3.60 13.02
CA ASP A 27 -12.64 4.46 12.57
C ASP A 27 -13.47 3.86 11.43
N THR A 28 -12.87 3.04 10.57
CA THR A 28 -13.56 2.37 9.46
C THR A 28 -14.50 1.27 9.94
N GLN A 29 -14.17 0.58 11.03
CA GLN A 29 -15.01 -0.48 11.62
C GLN A 29 -16.39 0.04 12.08
N TYR A 30 -16.48 1.32 12.42
CA TYR A 30 -17.72 1.98 12.85
C TYR A 30 -18.38 2.83 11.75
N SER A 31 -17.87 2.75 10.51
CA SER A 31 -18.39 3.54 9.39
C SER A 31 -19.63 2.87 8.77
N ASN A 32 -20.64 3.67 8.41
CA ASN A 32 -21.93 3.19 7.90
C ASN A 32 -21.95 2.86 6.40
N GLY A 33 -20.78 2.66 5.78
CA GLY A 33 -20.68 2.38 4.34
C GLY A 33 -21.02 3.55 3.41
N GLY A 34 -21.24 4.77 3.94
CA GLY A 34 -21.44 5.98 3.13
C GLY A 34 -20.12 6.52 2.54
N ASN A 35 -20.17 7.67 1.87
CA ASN A 35 -18.99 8.28 1.23
C ASN A 35 -17.77 8.43 2.17
N ARG A 36 -17.99 8.63 3.48
CA ARG A 36 -16.92 8.66 4.48
C ARG A 36 -16.15 7.33 4.58
N ALA A 37 -16.84 6.19 4.47
CA ALA A 37 -16.21 4.87 4.54
C ALA A 37 -15.21 4.68 3.38
N TYR A 38 -15.62 5.02 2.16
CA TYR A 38 -14.76 4.94 0.98
C TYR A 38 -13.54 5.86 1.09
N ILE A 39 -13.74 7.11 1.52
CA ILE A 39 -12.63 8.05 1.72
C ILE A 39 -11.62 7.52 2.75
N LEU A 40 -12.09 6.94 3.86
CA LEU A 40 -11.20 6.37 4.87
C LEU A 40 -10.45 5.14 4.35
N ALA A 41 -11.09 4.30 3.54
CA ALA A 41 -10.45 3.17 2.89
C ALA A 41 -9.34 3.64 1.93
N ASP A 42 -9.60 4.66 1.12
CA ASP A 42 -8.59 5.24 0.23
C ASP A 42 -7.43 5.85 1.02
N MET A 43 -7.70 6.52 2.13
CA MET A 43 -6.66 7.06 3.03
C MET A 43 -5.78 5.94 3.61
N LEU A 44 -6.37 4.82 4.01
CA LEU A 44 -5.62 3.66 4.49
C LEU A 44 -4.72 3.09 3.40
N ASN A 45 -5.22 2.96 2.16
CA ASN A 45 -4.42 2.50 1.02
C ASN A 45 -3.22 3.42 0.75
N VAL A 46 -3.44 4.74 0.76
CA VAL A 46 -2.35 5.72 0.58
C VAL A 46 -1.30 5.59 1.68
N ILE A 47 -1.71 5.40 2.94
CA ILE A 47 -0.75 5.22 4.04
C ILE A 47 0.03 3.92 3.88
N ASP A 48 -0.63 2.84 3.44
CA ASP A 48 0.01 1.55 3.19
C ASP A 48 1.04 1.62 2.06
N GLU A 49 0.73 2.34 0.98
CA GLU A 49 1.68 2.61 -0.10
C GLU A 49 2.88 3.44 0.38
N VAL A 50 2.65 4.48 1.19
CA VAL A 50 3.75 5.29 1.74
C VAL A 50 4.62 4.47 2.70
N LEU A 51 4.02 3.62 3.52
CA LEU A 51 4.75 2.72 4.42
C LEU A 51 5.58 1.71 3.63
N ALA A 52 5.00 1.08 2.60
CA ALA A 52 5.72 0.18 1.71
C ALA A 52 6.89 0.88 1.02
N SER A 53 6.68 2.10 0.52
CA SER A 53 7.73 2.90 -0.11
C SER A 53 8.88 3.23 0.83
N ARG A 54 8.59 3.65 2.06
CA ARG A 54 9.61 4.11 3.02
C ARG A 54 10.37 2.98 3.69
N ASN A 55 9.80 1.78 3.71
CA ASN A 55 10.43 0.57 4.22
C ASN A 55 11.03 -0.29 3.10
N ALA A 56 10.96 0.14 1.83
CA ALA A 56 11.49 -0.62 0.71
C ALA A 56 13.02 -0.68 0.75
N GLU A 57 13.55 -1.87 0.51
CA GLU A 57 14.97 -2.07 0.25
C GLU A 57 15.29 -1.74 -1.21
N PRO A 58 16.51 -1.26 -1.51
CA PRO A 58 16.94 -1.09 -2.89
C PRO A 58 16.97 -2.45 -3.61
N VAL A 59 16.46 -2.46 -4.84
CA VAL A 59 16.39 -3.67 -5.67
C VAL A 59 17.63 -3.84 -6.56
N PHE A 60 18.39 -2.76 -6.75
CA PHE A 60 19.60 -2.77 -7.54
C PHE A 60 20.55 -1.66 -7.09
N PHE A 61 21.84 -1.84 -7.39
CA PHE A 61 22.88 -0.87 -7.09
C PHE A 61 23.66 -0.58 -8.35
N ILE A 62 23.96 0.69 -8.58
CA ILE A 62 24.82 1.15 -9.66
C ILE A 62 26.00 1.87 -9.06
N GLU A 63 27.21 1.43 -9.38
CA GLU A 63 28.42 2.17 -9.08
C GLU A 63 28.72 3.12 -10.24
N VAL A 64 28.82 4.41 -9.92
CA VAL A 64 29.17 5.47 -10.86
C VAL A 64 30.54 5.98 -10.47
N ASP A 65 31.56 5.65 -11.26
CA ASP A 65 32.89 6.23 -11.12
C ASP A 65 33.10 7.24 -12.25
N GLY A 66 32.86 8.53 -11.94
CA GLY A 66 33.42 9.61 -12.72
C GLY A 66 34.92 9.72 -12.49
N ASP A 67 35.66 10.28 -13.46
CA ASP A 67 36.93 10.92 -13.11
C ASP A 67 36.62 12.30 -12.50
N ASP A 68 37.56 12.90 -11.76
CA ASP A 68 37.37 14.18 -11.04
C ASP A 68 36.80 15.34 -11.91
N TRP A 69 36.73 15.18 -13.24
CA TRP A 69 36.33 16.18 -14.23
C TRP A 69 35.27 15.69 -15.23
N ILE A 70 34.88 14.42 -15.23
CA ILE A 70 33.96 13.80 -16.22
C ILE A 70 32.91 12.95 -15.50
N GLN A 71 31.65 13.36 -15.63
CA GLN A 71 30.48 12.56 -15.23
C GLN A 71 30.38 11.31 -16.11
N ALA A 72 29.87 10.19 -15.56
CA ALA A 72 29.75 8.92 -16.30
C ALA A 72 28.92 8.99 -17.60
N GLY A 73 28.16 10.06 -17.79
CA GLY A 73 27.55 10.38 -19.08
C GLY A 73 26.35 9.51 -19.42
N ARG A 74 25.91 9.63 -20.67
CA ARG A 74 24.88 8.76 -21.24
C ARG A 74 25.52 7.48 -21.76
N ILE A 75 24.93 6.33 -21.47
CA ILE A 75 25.30 5.07 -22.14
C ILE A 75 24.91 5.14 -23.62
N PRO A 76 25.83 4.92 -24.57
CA PRO A 76 25.51 4.89 -26.00
C PRO A 76 24.39 3.89 -26.30
N GLY A 77 23.33 4.34 -26.97
CA GLY A 77 22.15 3.51 -27.30
C GLY A 77 21.12 3.38 -26.18
N SER A 78 21.35 3.97 -25.00
CA SER A 78 20.38 4.02 -23.90
C SER A 78 19.66 5.37 -23.84
N THR A 79 18.43 5.35 -23.33
CA THR A 79 17.71 6.57 -22.90
C THR A 79 18.17 7.06 -21.53
N PHE A 80 18.90 6.24 -20.78
CA PHE A 80 19.35 6.53 -19.41
C PHE A 80 20.62 7.37 -19.38
N ASP A 81 20.65 8.38 -18.52
CA ASP A 81 21.75 9.35 -18.38
C ASP A 81 22.26 9.37 -16.93
N PHE A 82 23.54 9.06 -16.73
CA PHE A 82 24.18 9.01 -15.41
C PHE A 82 24.66 10.38 -14.93
N ASN A 83 24.59 11.43 -15.75
CA ASN A 83 25.02 12.79 -15.39
C ASN A 83 24.32 13.42 -14.17
N ASN A 84 23.17 12.86 -13.75
CA ASN A 84 22.44 13.33 -12.58
C ASN A 84 22.64 12.44 -11.35
N LEU A 85 23.44 11.37 -11.45
CA LEU A 85 23.78 10.53 -10.31
C LEU A 85 25.11 11.00 -9.72
N PRO A 86 25.21 11.14 -8.39
CA PRO A 86 26.49 11.40 -7.74
C PRO A 86 27.46 10.23 -7.93
N ASP A 87 28.76 10.51 -7.85
CA ASP A 87 29.78 9.46 -7.84
C ASP A 87 29.60 8.51 -6.64
N GLY A 88 29.96 7.25 -6.84
CA GLY A 88 29.84 6.16 -5.89
C GLY A 88 28.61 5.26 -6.12
N VAL A 89 28.24 4.53 -5.07
CA VAL A 89 27.17 3.51 -5.12
C VAL A 89 25.80 4.17 -4.98
N ASN A 90 25.08 4.23 -6.09
CA ASN A 90 23.72 4.69 -6.23
C ASN A 90 22.74 3.53 -6.03
N LYS A 91 21.80 3.72 -5.10
CA LYS A 91 20.72 2.77 -4.82
C LYS A 91 19.55 3.02 -5.74
N LEU A 92 18.99 1.95 -6.32
CA LEU A 92 17.78 2.01 -7.11
C LEU A 92 16.66 1.26 -6.37
N TRP A 93 15.53 1.93 -6.19
CA TRP A 93 14.35 1.38 -5.55
C TRP A 93 13.30 1.03 -6.60
N ALA A 94 12.55 -0.04 -6.36
CA ALA A 94 11.35 -0.29 -7.13
C ALA A 94 10.26 0.72 -6.74
N SER A 95 9.49 1.19 -7.72
CA SER A 95 8.25 1.91 -7.41
C SER A 95 7.32 0.96 -6.64
N PRO A 96 6.74 1.41 -5.51
CA PRO A 96 5.73 0.64 -4.81
C PRO A 96 4.62 0.26 -5.79
N GLN A 97 4.30 -1.02 -5.85
CA GLN A 97 3.13 -1.45 -6.60
C GLN A 97 1.89 -1.12 -5.74
N PRO A 98 0.82 -0.57 -6.35
CA PRO A 98 -0.43 -0.36 -5.63
C PRO A 98 -0.84 -1.67 -4.96
N ALA A 99 -1.23 -1.60 -3.68
CA ALA A 99 -1.73 -2.78 -2.99
C ALA A 99 -2.94 -3.33 -3.77
N ALA A 100 -2.94 -4.64 -4.03
CA ALA A 100 -4.10 -5.25 -4.69
C ALA A 100 -5.33 -5.01 -3.79
N VAL A 101 -6.32 -4.29 -4.32
CA VAL A 101 -7.55 -3.98 -3.59
C VAL A 101 -8.28 -5.29 -3.36
N VAL A 102 -8.13 -5.84 -2.15
CA VAL A 102 -8.91 -6.99 -1.70
C VAL A 102 -10.28 -6.47 -1.31
N PRO A 103 -11.37 -6.94 -1.94
CA PRO A 103 -12.71 -6.50 -1.57
C PRO A 103 -13.08 -6.86 -0.12
N ASP A 104 -13.98 -6.11 0.50
CA ASP A 104 -14.45 -6.38 1.86
C ASP A 104 -15.22 -7.71 1.96
N GLU A 105 -15.29 -8.28 3.16
CA GLU A 105 -16.05 -9.52 3.39
C GLU A 105 -17.55 -9.24 3.26
N LYS A 106 -18.26 -10.07 2.46
CA LYS A 106 -19.70 -9.95 2.32
C LYS A 106 -20.37 -10.71 3.48
N PRO A 107 -21.25 -10.08 4.27
CA PRO A 107 -21.92 -10.74 5.39
C PRO A 107 -22.89 -11.81 4.88
N MET A 108 -23.05 -12.89 5.65
CA MET A 108 -23.97 -13.98 5.32
C MET A 108 -25.43 -13.46 5.36
N PRO A 109 -26.27 -13.76 4.35
CA PRO A 109 -27.64 -13.29 4.31
C PRO A 109 -28.53 -14.05 5.30
N GLU A 110 -29.55 -13.36 5.83
CA GLU A 110 -30.58 -13.93 6.71
C GLU A 110 -31.57 -14.78 5.89
N ALA A 111 -31.17 -16.00 5.55
CA ALA A 111 -31.91 -16.92 4.69
C ALA A 111 -33.37 -17.18 5.15
N SER A 112 -33.61 -17.16 6.45
CA SER A 112 -34.95 -17.37 7.05
C SER A 112 -35.96 -16.27 6.75
N LYS A 113 -35.51 -15.10 6.26
CA LYS A 113 -36.35 -13.94 5.95
C LYS A 113 -36.56 -13.75 4.44
N MET A 114 -36.13 -14.71 3.62
CA MET A 114 -36.16 -14.63 2.16
C MET A 114 -36.87 -15.85 1.57
N HIS A 115 -37.33 -15.73 0.33
CA HIS A 115 -37.88 -16.87 -0.39
C HIS A 115 -36.77 -17.93 -0.59
N ALA A 116 -37.09 -19.22 -0.44
CA ALA A 116 -36.08 -20.28 -0.38
C ALA A 116 -35.13 -20.31 -1.59
N ILE A 117 -35.64 -20.00 -2.78
CA ILE A 117 -34.84 -19.95 -4.02
C ILE A 117 -33.86 -18.76 -3.98
N ASP A 118 -34.31 -17.59 -3.52
CA ASP A 118 -33.47 -16.39 -3.42
C ASP A 118 -32.39 -16.54 -2.34
N ALA A 119 -32.73 -17.23 -1.24
CA ALA A 119 -31.79 -17.55 -0.17
C ALA A 119 -30.61 -18.41 -0.68
N VAL A 120 -30.87 -19.39 -1.55
CA VAL A 120 -29.82 -20.24 -2.14
C VAL A 120 -28.88 -19.41 -3.03
N ALA A 121 -29.45 -18.54 -3.88
CA ALA A 121 -28.66 -17.67 -4.74
C ALA A 121 -27.78 -16.69 -3.94
N ALA A 122 -28.35 -16.05 -2.92
CA ALA A 122 -27.63 -15.11 -2.06
C ALA A 122 -26.50 -15.80 -1.27
N ILE A 123 -26.73 -17.01 -0.73
CA ILE A 123 -25.69 -17.78 -0.04
C ILE A 123 -24.57 -18.16 -1.01
N ALA A 124 -24.89 -18.60 -2.22
CA ALA A 124 -23.89 -18.96 -3.22
C ALA A 124 -23.02 -17.75 -3.62
N GLU A 125 -23.64 -16.59 -3.79
CA GLU A 125 -22.93 -15.34 -4.10
C GLU A 125 -21.97 -14.94 -2.97
N VAL A 126 -22.43 -14.91 -1.72
CA VAL A 126 -21.57 -14.57 -0.56
C VAL A 126 -20.41 -15.54 -0.40
N LYS A 127 -20.66 -16.85 -0.58
CA LYS A 127 -19.60 -17.86 -0.52
C LYS A 127 -18.58 -17.69 -1.64
N GLY A 128 -19.03 -17.46 -2.87
CA GLY A 128 -18.15 -17.23 -4.02
C GLY A 128 -17.31 -15.96 -3.83
N TRP A 129 -17.93 -14.89 -3.36
CA TRP A 129 -17.27 -13.62 -3.04
C TRP A 129 -16.19 -13.79 -1.97
N ASN A 130 -16.54 -14.38 -0.81
CA ASN A 130 -15.60 -14.56 0.28
C ASN A 130 -14.48 -15.56 -0.07
N ALA A 131 -14.73 -16.54 -0.94
CA ALA A 131 -13.71 -17.43 -1.48
C ALA A 131 -12.72 -16.69 -2.39
N CYS A 132 -13.22 -15.84 -3.29
CA CYS A 132 -12.39 -14.98 -4.15
C CYS A 132 -11.52 -14.03 -3.31
N ARG A 133 -12.12 -13.34 -2.35
CA ARG A 133 -11.41 -12.50 -1.37
C ARG A 133 -10.29 -13.25 -0.66
N THR A 134 -10.58 -14.47 -0.18
CA THR A 134 -9.59 -15.31 0.51
C THR A 134 -8.43 -15.68 -0.41
N ALA A 135 -8.69 -15.96 -1.69
CA ALA A 135 -7.66 -16.22 -2.67
C ALA A 135 -6.78 -14.98 -2.91
N MET A 136 -7.39 -13.79 -3.02
CA MET A 136 -6.64 -12.53 -3.16
C MET A 136 -5.76 -12.24 -1.95
N LEU A 137 -6.26 -12.49 -0.72
CA LEU A 137 -5.45 -12.36 0.51
C LEU A 137 -4.28 -13.35 0.57
N LYS A 138 -4.45 -14.56 0.04
CA LYS A 138 -3.37 -15.56 -0.03
C LYS A 138 -2.32 -15.23 -1.09
N ALA A 139 -2.75 -14.59 -2.18
CA ALA A 139 -1.89 -14.22 -3.30
C ALA A 139 -1.16 -12.88 -3.07
N ALA A 140 -1.55 -12.10 -2.05
CA ALA A 140 -0.83 -10.91 -1.66
C ALA A 140 0.64 -11.27 -1.37
N PRO A 141 1.61 -10.52 -1.92
CA PRO A 141 3.01 -10.80 -1.68
C PRO A 141 3.27 -10.75 -0.17
N LYS A 142 3.76 -11.86 0.38
CA LYS A 142 4.23 -11.88 1.77
C LYS A 142 5.37 -10.88 1.85
N GLN A 143 5.23 -9.87 2.71
CA GLN A 143 6.39 -9.20 3.27
C GLN A 143 7.10 -10.25 4.14
N GLU A 144 7.99 -11.02 3.52
CA GLU A 144 8.95 -11.85 4.23
C GLU A 144 9.96 -10.88 4.86
N ASN A 145 9.72 -10.55 6.13
CA ASN A 145 10.72 -9.95 6.98
C ASN A 145 11.88 -10.94 7.10
N ILE A 146 13.01 -10.64 6.46
CA ILE A 146 14.32 -11.24 6.72
C ILE A 146 15.13 -10.21 7.51
#